data_AF-A0A9D8Q1V4-F1
#
_entry.id   AF-A0A9D8Q1V4-F1
#
_cell.length_a   1.000
_cell.length_b   1.000
_cell.length_c   1.000
_cell.angle_alpha   90.00
_cell.angle_beta   90.00
_cell.angle_gamma   90.00
#
_symmetry.space_group_name_H-M   'P 1'
#
loop_
_entity.id
_entity.type
_entity.pdbx_description
1 polymer ?
#
loop_
_entity_poly.entity_id
_entity_poly.type
_entity_poly.pdbx_seq_one_letter_code
_entity_poly.pdbx_strand_id
1 'polypeptide(L)'
;GVVAMGYADGYPQFAPNGTPVQIDGVPGRLIGRVSMDMLTIDLTDHPQAGLGSIVQLWGTSPTISELAPRCNTSAYRLPCSLKRTPRVYLSQ
;
A
#
# COMPACT_ATOMS: atom_id res chain seq x y z
N GLY A 1 1.50 9.50 -8.27
CA GLY A 1 1.59 8.26 -9.07
C GLY A 1 0.37 7.40 -8.84
N VAL A 2 -0.05 6.64 -9.85
CA VAL A 2 -1.14 5.65 -9.74
C VAL A 2 -0.53 4.27 -9.56
N VAL A 3 -1.02 3.50 -8.59
CA VAL A 3 -0.53 2.16 -8.24
C VAL A 3 -1.61 1.13 -8.55
N ALA A 4 -1.22 -0.01 -9.12
CA ALA A 4 -2.08 -1.15 -9.41
C ALA A 4 -2.41 -1.96 -8.14
N MET A 5 -3.19 -1.35 -7.25
CA MET A 5 -3.76 -1.96 -6.05
C MET A 5 -5.00 -1.17 -5.65
N GLY A 6 -6.09 -1.86 -5.32
CA GLY A 6 -7.27 -1.22 -4.77
C GLY A 6 -7.95 -2.06 -3.69
N TYR A 7 -9.15 -1.63 -3.31
CA TYR A 7 -9.87 -2.29 -2.22
C TYR A 7 -10.39 -3.67 -2.57
N ALA A 8 -10.61 -3.99 -3.84
CA ALA A 8 -11.03 -5.33 -4.23
C ALA A 8 -9.87 -6.33 -4.25
N ASP A 9 -8.62 -5.86 -4.20
CA ASP A 9 -7.43 -6.69 -3.96
C ASP A 9 -7.25 -7.01 -2.47
N GLY A 10 -7.85 -6.21 -1.59
CA GLY A 10 -7.81 -6.36 -0.14
C GLY A 10 -7.20 -5.16 0.60
N TYR A 11 -6.77 -4.10 -0.08
CA TYR A 11 -6.27 -2.89 0.56
C TYR A 11 -7.42 -2.10 1.24
N PRO A 12 -7.25 -1.44 2.40
CA PRO A 12 -8.34 -0.73 3.05
C PRO A 12 -8.88 0.43 2.20
N GLN A 13 -10.16 0.38 1.84
CA GLN A 13 -10.83 1.45 1.07
C GLN A 13 -10.72 2.83 1.74
N PHE A 14 -10.73 2.83 3.09
CA PHE A 14 -10.71 4.04 3.91
C PHE A 14 -9.34 4.32 4.53
N ALA A 15 -8.26 3.81 3.95
CA ALA A 15 -6.91 4.26 4.31
C ALA A 15 -6.84 5.79 4.14
N PRO A 16 -6.52 6.55 5.21
CA PRO A 16 -6.54 8.00 5.14
C PRO A 16 -5.36 8.54 4.31
N ASN A 17 -5.48 9.78 3.83
CA ASN A 17 -4.33 10.50 3.28
C ASN A 17 -3.18 10.53 4.30
N GLY A 18 -1.95 10.39 3.82
CA GLY A 18 -0.77 10.29 4.68
C GLY A 18 -0.50 8.87 5.17
N THR A 19 -1.31 7.87 4.79
CA THR A 19 -0.98 6.46 5.07
C THR A 19 0.39 6.13 4.46
N PRO A 20 1.34 5.61 5.25
CA PRO A 20 2.69 5.39 4.79
C PRO A 20 2.73 4.30 3.72
N VAL A 21 3.66 4.45 2.79
CA VAL A 21 4.07 3.46 1.78
C VAL A 21 5.59 3.56 1.59
N GLN A 22 6.20 2.61 0.90
CA GLN A 22 7.57 2.71 0.41
C GLN A 22 7.55 2.74 -1.12
N ILE A 23 8.32 3.64 -1.72
CA ILE A 23 8.44 3.85 -3.17
C ILE A 23 9.92 3.69 -3.52
N ASP A 24 10.27 2.62 -4.23
CA ASP A 24 11.66 2.24 -4.51
C ASP A 24 12.55 2.21 -3.24
N GLY A 25 11.96 1.79 -2.12
CA GLY A 25 12.64 1.72 -0.81
C GLY A 25 12.78 3.06 -0.07
N VAL A 26 12.20 4.15 -0.60
CA VAL A 26 12.14 5.47 0.04
C VAL A 26 10.74 5.72 0.64
N PRO A 27 10.62 6.22 1.88
CA PRO A 27 9.33 6.53 2.49
C PRO A 27 8.49 7.47 1.63
N GLY A 28 7.21 7.15 1.50
CA GLY A 28 6.22 7.94 0.78
C GLY A 28 4.86 7.90 1.47
N ARG A 29 3.86 8.50 0.82
CA ARG A 29 2.49 8.57 1.36
C ARG A 29 1.43 8.35 0.30
N LEU A 30 0.36 7.68 0.71
CA LEU A 30 -0.91 7.64 -0.02
C LEU A 30 -1.59 9.02 0.01
N ILE A 31 -2.18 9.41 -1.11
CA ILE A 31 -3.03 10.60 -1.26
C ILE A 31 -4.27 10.22 -2.06
N GLY A 32 -5.39 10.88 -1.80
CA GLY A 32 -6.68 10.53 -2.41
C GLY A 32 -7.32 9.28 -1.80
N ARG A 33 -8.54 8.97 -2.24
CA ARG A 33 -9.23 7.74 -1.78
C ARG A 33 -8.77 6.52 -2.57
N VAL A 34 -8.70 5.37 -1.90
CA VAL A 34 -8.48 4.08 -2.55
C VAL A 34 -9.69 3.71 -3.39
N SER A 35 -9.46 3.42 -4.68
CA SER A 35 -10.47 2.94 -5.64
C SER A 35 -10.48 1.42 -5.71
N MET A 36 -11.36 0.85 -6.55
CA MET A 36 -11.54 -0.61 -6.64
C MET A 36 -10.24 -1.33 -7.00
N ASP A 37 -9.50 -0.77 -7.96
CA ASP A 37 -8.32 -1.40 -8.59
C ASP A 37 -7.08 -0.51 -8.54
N MET A 38 -7.20 0.69 -7.99
CA MET A 38 -6.14 1.70 -7.99
C MET A 38 -6.10 2.49 -6.69
N LEU A 39 -4.90 2.93 -6.34
CA LEU A 39 -4.66 3.94 -5.31
C LEU A 39 -3.60 4.93 -5.80
N THR A 40 -3.57 6.10 -5.18
CA THR A 40 -2.64 7.17 -5.57
C THR A 40 -1.65 7.48 -4.46
N ILE A 41 -0.39 7.71 -4.85
CA ILE A 41 0.71 8.06 -3.96
C ILE A 41 1.29 9.40 -4.38
N ASP A 42 1.80 10.15 -3.41
CA ASP A 42 2.51 11.41 -3.67
C ASP A 42 3.91 11.11 -4.18
N LEU A 43 4.29 11.72 -5.31
CA LEU A 43 5.62 11.59 -5.91
C LEU A 43 6.39 12.93 -5.90
N THR A 44 5.86 13.96 -5.23
CA THR A 44 6.45 15.31 -5.24
C THR A 44 7.92 15.30 -4.77
N ASP A 45 8.22 14.47 -3.77
CA ASP A 45 9.55 14.33 -3.17
C ASP A 45 10.32 13.10 -3.73
N HIS A 46 9.85 12.50 -4.82
CA HIS A 46 10.36 11.24 -5.38
C HIS A 46 10.74 11.41 -6.86
N PRO A 47 11.76 12.23 -7.20
CA PRO A 47 12.07 12.60 -8.58
C PRO A 47 12.56 11.44 -9.47
N GLN A 48 13.02 10.34 -8.86
CA GLN A 48 13.44 9.13 -9.57
C GLN A 48 12.31 8.10 -9.74
N ALA A 49 11.18 8.30 -9.06
CA ALA A 49 10.05 7.39 -9.14
C ALA A 49 9.24 7.65 -10.41
N GLY A 50 8.75 6.58 -11.04
CA GLY A 50 8.01 6.65 -12.29
C GLY A 50 7.27 5.38 -12.63
N LEU A 51 7.08 5.14 -13.92
CA LEU A 51 6.48 3.90 -14.42
C LEU A 51 7.36 2.71 -14.04
N GLY A 52 6.77 1.70 -13.41
CA GLY A 52 7.48 0.48 -12.98
C GLY A 52 8.15 0.57 -11.61
N SER A 53 8.15 1.74 -10.96
CA SER A 53 8.63 1.87 -9.57
C SER A 53 7.90 0.90 -8.65
N ILE A 54 8.68 0.27 -7.76
CA ILE A 54 8.15 -0.71 -6.81
C ILE A 54 7.52 0.03 -5.64
N VAL A 55 6.25 -0.29 -5.37
CA VAL A 55 5.51 0.27 -4.24
C VAL A 55 5.21 -0.84 -3.23
N GLN A 56 5.80 -0.72 -2.04
CA GLN A 56 5.50 -1.61 -0.93
C GLN A 56 4.45 -0.97 -0.01
N LEU A 57 3.29 -1.61 0.08
CA LEU A 57 2.14 -1.14 0.85
C LEU A 57 2.17 -1.60 2.30
N TRP A 58 2.74 -2.78 2.57
CA TRP A 58 3.16 -3.24 3.88
C TRP A 58 4.19 -4.36 3.72
N GLY A 59 5.04 -4.52 4.72
CA GLY A 59 6.11 -5.52 4.75
C GLY A 59 7.11 -5.18 5.84
N THR A 60 8.39 -5.09 5.48
CA THR A 60 9.44 -4.59 6.38
C THR A 60 9.21 -3.12 6.77
N SER A 61 8.69 -2.31 5.85
CA SER A 61 8.31 -0.90 6.10
C SER A 61 7.32 -0.42 5.02
N PRO A 62 6.18 0.20 5.37
CA PRO A 62 5.59 0.20 6.71
C PRO A 62 5.19 -1.21 7.16
N THR A 63 5.13 -1.42 8.47
CA THR A 63 4.66 -2.70 9.04
C THR A 63 3.13 -2.73 9.14
N ILE A 64 2.55 -3.93 9.18
CA ILE A 64 1.10 -4.10 9.42
C ILE A 64 0.69 -3.46 10.75
N SER A 65 1.52 -3.59 11.79
CA SER A 65 1.27 -3.00 13.11
C SER A 65 1.26 -1.47 13.08
N GLU A 66 2.02 -0.84 12.20
CA GLU A 66 1.98 0.62 12.00
C GLU A 66 0.72 1.05 11.24
N LEU A 67 0.29 0.27 10.25
CA LEU A 67 -0.83 0.63 9.38
C LEU A 67 -2.19 0.41 10.02
N ALA A 68 -2.36 -0.67 10.77
CA ALA A 68 -3.66 -1.07 11.28
C ALA A 68 -4.36 0.02 12.12
N PRO A 69 -3.67 0.71 13.06
CA PRO A 69 -4.27 1.83 13.80
C PRO A 69 -4.65 3.02 12.88
N ARG A 70 -3.82 3.34 11.89
CA ARG A 70 -4.07 4.45 10.94
C ARG A 70 -5.31 4.18 10.08
N CYS A 71 -5.54 2.92 9.71
CA CYS A 71 -6.69 2.50 8.92
C CYS A 71 -7.92 2.11 9.77
N ASN A 72 -7.90 2.38 11.08
CA ASN A 72 -8.95 2.02 12.04
C ASN A 72 -9.40 0.55 11.91
N THR A 73 -8.44 -0.36 11.87
CA THR A 73 -8.69 -1.79 11.65
C THR A 73 -7.79 -2.65 12.53
N SER A 74 -8.15 -3.93 12.66
CA SER A 74 -7.26 -4.94 13.24
C SER A 74 -6.11 -5.28 12.29
N ALA A 75 -4.92 -5.51 12.84
CA ALA A 75 -3.74 -6.01 12.11
C ALA A 75 -4.04 -7.32 11.36
N TYR A 76 -4.93 -8.17 11.89
CA TYR A 76 -5.35 -9.40 11.24
C TYR A 76 -6.20 -9.16 10.00
N ARG A 77 -6.96 -8.05 9.95
CA ARG A 77 -7.85 -7.78 8.81
C ARG A 77 -7.06 -7.48 7.53
N LEU A 78 -5.89 -6.84 7.62
CA LEU A 78 -5.08 -6.51 6.44
C LEU A 78 -4.70 -7.75 5.61
N PRO A 79 -3.99 -8.77 6.15
CA PRO A 79 -3.66 -9.96 5.39
C PRO A 79 -4.89 -10.83 5.09
N CYS A 80 -5.86 -10.94 6.01
CA CYS A 80 -7.06 -11.75 5.78
C CYS A 80 -8.02 -11.19 4.70
N SER A 81 -7.89 -9.90 4.35
CA SER A 81 -8.74 -9.29 3.33
C SER A 81 -8.20 -9.44 1.90
N LEU A 82 -6.99 -9.98 1.73
CA LEU A 82 -6.37 -10.19 0.42
C LEU A 82 -7.20 -11.15 -0.45
N LYS A 83 -7.41 -10.78 -1.71
CA LYS A 83 -8.23 -11.56 -2.66
C LYS A 83 -7.49 -11.85 -3.97
N ARG A 84 -7.43 -10.87 -4.87
CA ARG A 84 -7.00 -11.05 -6.26
C ARG A 84 -5.48 -11.16 -6.43
N THR A 85 -4.73 -10.66 -5.45
CA THR A 85 -3.26 -10.62 -5.49
C THR A 85 -2.67 -12.03 -5.58
N PRO A 86 -1.68 -12.27 -6.47
CA PRO A 86 -0.95 -13.53 -6.47
C PRO A 86 -0.19 -13.71 -5.16
N ARG A 87 -0.11 -14.96 -4.68
CA ARG A 87 0.69 -15.33 -3.51
C ARG A 87 1.95 -16.03 -4.00
N VAL A 88 3.09 -15.39 -3.78
CA VAL A 88 4.41 -15.92 -4.16
C VAL A 88 5.10 -16.40 -2.89
N TYR A 89 5.42 -17.70 -2.84
CA TYR A 89 6.12 -18.31 -1.72
C TYR A 89 7.60 -18.43 -2.09
N LEU A 90 8.45 -17.78 -1.31
CA LEU A 90 9.90 -17.88 -1.47
C LEU A 90 10.38 -19.03 -0.58
N SER A 91 11.08 -20.01 -1.17
CA SER A 91 11.87 -20.96 -0.39
C SER A 91 12.99 -20.17 0.28
N GLN A 92 13.07 -20.25 1.61
CA GLN A 92 14.24 -19.76 2.33
C GLN A 92 15.46 -20.60 1.96
#